data_AF-A0A2H9QTE8-F1
#
_entry.id   AF-A0A2H9QTE8-F1
#
_cell.length_a   1.000
_cell.length_b   1.000
_cell.length_c   1.000
_cell.angle_alpha   90.00
_cell.angle_beta   90.00
_cell.angle_gamma   90.00
#
_symmetry.space_group_name_H-M   'P 1'
#
loop_
_entity.id
_entity.type
_entity.pdbx_description
1 polymer ?
#
loop_
_entity_poly.entity_id
_entity_poly.type
_entity_poly.pdbx_seq_one_letter_code
_entity_poly.pdbx_strand_id
1 'polypeptide(L)' 'MSQEELQKSLYMLELHNAQFSTLAKQLELIESSVNENLRAKETLLNYKKSGEDTELLVPIGGDVFIFASPKNNSKAIS' A
#
# COMPACT_ATOMS: atom_id res chain seq x y z
N MET A 1 37.56 -26.74 -12.83
CA MET A 1 36.10 -26.65 -12.63
C MET A 1 35.48 -27.78 -13.41
N SER A 2 34.87 -28.75 -12.74
CA SER A 2 34.23 -29.89 -13.40
C SER A 2 32.86 -29.46 -13.97
N GLN A 3 32.37 -30.19 -14.97
CA GLN A 3 31.03 -29.94 -15.53
C GLN A 3 29.92 -30.07 -14.47
N GLU A 4 30.13 -30.96 -13.49
CA GLU A 4 29.21 -31.18 -12.37
C GLU A 4 29.18 -29.99 -11.40
N GLU A 5 30.34 -29.41 -11.08
CA GLU A 5 30.43 -28.19 -10.28
C GLU A 5 29.71 -27.02 -10.97
N LEU A 6 29.88 -26.87 -12.29
CA LEU A 6 29.21 -25.82 -13.06
C LEU A 6 27.68 -25.97 -13.04
N GLN A 7 27.16 -27.17 -13.26
CA GLN A 7 25.72 -27.43 -13.22
C GLN A 7 25.13 -27.16 -11.83
N LYS A 8 25.84 -27.55 -10.77
CA LYS A 8 25.42 -27.27 -9.39
C LYS A 8 25.38 -25.77 -9.11
N SER A 9 26.39 -25.01 -9.57
CA SER A 9 26.42 -23.56 -9.42
C SER A 9 25.29 -22.86 -10.18
N LEU A 10 24.96 -23.32 -11.39
CA LEU A 10 23.85 -22.78 -12.17
C LEU A 10 22.50 -23.04 -11.50
N TYR A 11 22.27 -24.26 -11.01
CA TYR A 11 21.05 -24.60 -10.28
C TYR A 11 20.88 -23.74 -9.01
N MET A 12 21.97 -23.53 -8.25
CA MET A 12 21.93 -22.64 -7.08
C MET A 12 21.61 -21.19 -7.46
N LEU A 13 22.15 -20.70 -8.57
CA LEU A 13 21.83 -19.36 -9.07
C LEU A 13 20.35 -19.22 -9.44
N GLU A 14 19.78 -20.22 -10.13
CA GLU A 14 18.36 -20.23 -10.49
C GLU A 14 17.47 -20.24 -9.24
N LEU A 15 17.81 -21.05 -8.24
CA LEU A 15 17.12 -21.09 -6.96
C LEU A 15 17.15 -19.73 -6.27
N HIS A 16 18.32 -19.08 -6.21
CA HIS A 16 18.45 -17.77 -5.61
C HIS A 16 17.67 -16.70 -6.39
N ASN A 17 17.65 -16.75 -7.71
CA ASN A 17 16.85 -15.82 -8.53
C ASN A 17 15.34 -15.97 -8.23
N ALA A 18 14.85 -17.19 -8.05
CA ALA A 18 13.45 -17.43 -7.66
C ALA A 18 13.15 -16.88 -6.25
N GLN A 19 14.08 -17.03 -5.31
CA GLN A 19 13.97 -16.44 -3.96
C GLN A 19 13.93 -14.91 -4.03
N PHE A 20 14.81 -14.28 -4.82
CA PHE A 20 14.82 -12.83 -5.02
C PHE A 20 13.51 -12.31 -5.62
N SER A 21 12.97 -12.99 -6.65
CA SER A 21 11.68 -12.59 -7.24
C SER A 21 10.54 -12.66 -6.22
N THR A 22 10.57 -13.64 -5.32
CA THR A 22 9.58 -13.77 -4.24
C THR A 22 9.70 -12.61 -3.24
N LEU A 23 10.92 -12.27 -2.82
CA LEU A 23 11.17 -11.15 -1.92
C LEU A 23 10.76 -9.81 -2.54
N ALA A 24 11.03 -9.60 -3.83
CA ALA A 24 10.61 -8.40 -4.55
C ALA A 24 9.09 -8.21 -4.53
N LYS A 25 8.32 -9.27 -4.78
CA LYS A 25 6.85 -9.22 -4.69
C LYS A 25 6.35 -8.92 -3.29
N GLN A 26 7.01 -9.47 -2.26
CA GLN A 26 6.66 -9.18 -0.88
C GLN A 26 6.94 -7.70 -0.53
N LEU A 27 8.03 -7.15 -1.04
CA LEU A 27 8.36 -5.73 -0.86
C LEU A 27 7.30 -4.83 -1.49
N GLU A 28 6.85 -5.14 -2.72
CA GLU A 28 5.78 -4.37 -3.38
C GLU A 28 4.48 -4.33 -2.55
N LEU A 29 4.11 -5.46 -1.93
CA LEU A 29 2.95 -5.53 -1.04
C LEU A 29 3.12 -4.68 0.23
N ILE A 30 4.33 -4.67 0.80
CA ILE A 30 4.66 -3.84 1.97
C ILE A 30 4.60 -2.36 1.59
N GLU A 31 5.20 -1.96 0.47
CA GLU A 31 5.19 -0.58 -0.02
C GLU A 31 3.77 -0.10 -0.30
N SER A 32 2.93 -0.94 -0.93
CA SER A 32 1.51 -0.65 -1.13
C SER A 32 0.79 -0.41 0.21
N SER A 33 1.03 -1.27 1.20
CA SER A 33 0.44 -1.16 2.54
C SER A 33 0.90 0.11 3.27
N VAL A 34 2.18 0.45 3.18
CA VAL A 34 2.74 1.68 3.76
C VAL A 34 2.11 2.91 3.10
N ASN A 35 2.02 2.92 1.78
CA ASN A 35 1.41 4.02 1.04
C ASN A 35 -0.07 4.21 1.39
N GLU A 36 -0.82 3.12 1.56
CA GLU A 36 -2.21 3.19 2.01
C GLU A 36 -2.33 3.80 3.41
N ASN A 37 -1.49 3.37 4.35
CA ASN A 37 -1.48 3.93 5.70
C ASN A 37 -1.08 5.42 5.72
N LEU A 38 -0.13 5.82 4.88
CA LEU A 38 0.27 7.23 4.75
C LEU A 38 -0.89 8.07 4.21
N ARG A 39 -1.60 7.61 3.17
CA ARG A 39 -2.80 8.27 2.65
C ARG A 39 -3.90 8.36 3.70
N ALA A 40 -4.17 7.27 4.43
CA ALA A 40 -5.17 7.26 5.50
C ALA A 40 -4.82 8.28 6.60
N LYS A 41 -3.55 8.32 7.02
CA LYS A 41 -3.04 9.30 7.98
C LYS A 41 -3.22 10.73 7.48
N GLU A 42 -2.86 11.01 6.24
CA GLU A 42 -3.03 12.34 5.64
C GLU A 42 -4.50 12.76 5.58
N THR A 43 -5.37 11.86 5.14
CA THR A 43 -6.83 12.07 5.14
C THR A 43 -7.31 12.43 6.53
N LEU A 44 -6.93 11.68 7.58
CA LEU A 44 -7.32 11.98 8.97
C LEU A 44 -6.80 13.33 9.47
N LEU A 45 -5.56 13.69 9.13
CA LEU A 45 -5.00 15.00 9.49
C LEU A 45 -5.77 16.14 8.84
N ASN A 46 -6.16 15.98 7.57
CA ASN A 46 -6.96 16.98 6.86
C ASN A 46 -8.40 17.01 7.37
N TYR A 47 -8.99 15.85 7.68
CA TYR A 47 -10.30 15.74 8.30
C TYR A 47 -10.37 16.47 9.65
N LYS A 48 -9.33 16.34 10.48
CA LYS A 48 -9.24 17.03 11.76
C LYS A 48 -9.06 18.55 11.61
N LYS A 49 -8.44 19.01 10.52
CA LYS A 49 -8.29 20.44 10.21
C LYS A 49 -9.58 21.04 9.65
N SER A 50 -10.38 20.29 8.91
CA SER A 50 -11.72 20.71 8.54
C SER A 50 -12.58 20.82 9.80
N GLY A 51 -13.22 21.96 10.01
CA GLY A 51 -14.14 22.16 11.13
C GLY A 51 -15.31 21.19 11.05
N GLU A 52 -15.97 20.96 12.19
CA GLU A 52 -17.28 20.32 12.22
C GLU A 52 -18.22 21.10 11.27
N ASP A 53 -19.04 20.38 10.50
CA ASP A 53 -19.92 20.91 9.44
C ASP A 53 -19.25 21.43 8.15
N THR A 54 -17.94 21.25 7.98
CA THR A 54 -17.32 21.47 6.65
C THR A 54 -17.89 20.46 5.65
N GLU A 55 -18.43 20.95 4.55
CA GLU A 55 -18.92 20.11 3.47
C GLU A 55 -17.76 19.55 2.64
N LEU A 56 -17.74 18.24 2.45
CA LEU A 56 -16.69 17.48 1.79
C LEU A 56 -17.27 16.68 0.63
N LEU A 57 -16.47 16.49 -0.42
CA LEU A 57 -16.79 15.56 -1.49
C LEU A 57 -16.28 14.16 -1.15
N VAL A 58 -17.18 13.19 -1.19
CA VAL A 58 -16.87 11.78 -0.92
C VAL A 58 -17.09 10.97 -2.20
N PRO A 59 -16.06 10.31 -2.74
CA PRO A 59 -16.23 9.45 -3.91
C PRO A 59 -17.01 8.18 -3.54
N ILE A 60 -17.98 7.80 -4.38
CA ILE A 60 -18.77 6.56 -4.24
C ILE A 60 -18.53 5.57 -5.38
N GLY A 61 -17.62 5.89 -6.31
CA GLY A 61 -17.22 5.04 -7.44
C GLY A 61 -17.71 5.57 -8.80
N GLY A 62 -17.10 5.09 -9.88
CA GLY A 62 -17.48 5.45 -11.24
C GLY A 62 -17.36 6.95 -11.56
N ASP A 63 -16.39 7.64 -10.95
CA ASP A 63 -16.21 9.10 -11.04
C ASP A 63 -17.39 9.92 -10.47
N VAL A 64 -18.20 9.30 -9.59
CA VAL A 64 -19.32 9.94 -8.89
C VAL A 64 -18.93 10.33 -7.46
N PHE A 65 -19.35 11.52 -7.05
CA PHE A 65 -19.09 12.12 -5.75
C PHE A 65 -20.39 12.57 -5.09
N ILE A 66 -20.46 12.49 -3.76
CA ILE A 66 -21.54 13.03 -2.94
C ILE A 66 -21.00 14.10 -1.99
N PHE A 67 -21.87 15.02 -1.58
CA PHE A 67 -21.57 15.96 -0.50
C PHE A 67 -21.87 15.31 0.85
N ALA A 68 -20.97 15.45 1.81
CA ALA A 68 -21.16 15.00 3.19
C ALA A 68 -20.42 15.91 4.17
N SER A 69 -20.95 16.04 5.40
CA SER A 69 -20.27 16.72 6.50
C SER A 69 -19.92 15.72 7.62
N PRO A 70 -18.73 15.84 8.24
CA PRO A 70 -18.33 14.94 9.30
C PRO A 70 -19.03 15.29 10.62
N LYS A 71 -19.77 14.33 11.18
CA LYS A 71 -20.40 14.48 12.50
C LYS A 71 -19.38 14.47 13.67
N ASN A 72 -18.25 13.80 13.50
CA ASN A 72 -17.14 13.83 14.45
C ASN A 72 -15.82 13.64 13.69
N ASN A 73 -15.01 14.69 13.62
CA ASN A 73 -13.76 14.71 12.85
C ASN A 73 -12.53 14.23 13.65
N SER A 74 -12.73 13.76 14.88
CA SER A 74 -11.67 13.27 15.78
C SER A 74 -11.71 11.76 16.02
N LYS A 75 -12.70 11.07 15.44
CA LYS A 75 -12.90 9.62 15.56
C LYS A 75 -12.82 8.96 14.19
N ALA A 76 -12.21 7.78 14.16
CA ALA A 76 -12.12 6.93 12.98
C ALA A 76 -12.28 5.46 13.39
N ILE A 77 -12.68 4.61 12.45
CA ILE A 77 -12.77 3.16 12.62
C ILE A 77 -11.79 2.55 11.61
N SER A 78 -10.98 1.60 12.05
CA SER A 78 -10.07 0.80 11.21
C SER A 78 -10.42 -0.67 11.28
#